data_AF-A0A0C7NWU6-F1
#
_entry.id   AF-A0A0C7NWU6-F1
#
_cell.length_a   1.000
_cell.length_b   1.000
_cell.length_c   1.000
_cell.angle_alpha   90.00
_cell.angle_beta   90.00
_cell.angle_gamma   90.00
#
_symmetry.space_group_name_H-M   'P 1'
#
loop_
_entity.id
_entity.type
_entity.pdbx_description
1 polymer ?
#
loop_
_entity_poly.entity_id
_entity_poly.type
_entity_poly.pdbx_seq_one_letter_code
_entity_poly.pdbx_strand_id
1 'polypeptide(L)'
;MKKFITFFTLIIFTFTLFSQSLFDITSIESNIERLKAYEEIVEQLNEIESEENDLKKLDLYDKFFEEKLLKIPISLEKGVVTRVIDGDTVEIEIDGKIYKTRFIGIDTPESTTKIEPFGLEASLFTTKELLGKTVYLEKDVSETDRYGRLLRYIWLEPPNEINDLEIRTKMFNAILLLNGFAKISTFPPDVKYEEYFLTYSKEAQDNNLGLWALSEKLTSDATNFATLTDTSTPTQKVYVDTEGKGLIKGNINSKGEKIYHMPGGLYYEQTIPEIWFKTEQEAQSAGFRKSKK
;
A
#
# COMPACT_ATOMS: atom_id res chain seq x y z
N MET A 1 -35.22 -11.06 -29.88
CA MET A 1 -34.69 -12.44 -29.78
C MET A 1 -33.17 -12.51 -29.59
N LYS A 2 -32.30 -11.86 -30.40
CA LYS A 2 -30.83 -11.94 -30.22
C LYS A 2 -30.28 -11.32 -28.92
N LYS A 3 -30.90 -10.28 -28.36
CA LYS A 3 -30.50 -9.63 -27.08
C LYS A 3 -30.88 -10.43 -25.82
N PHE A 4 -31.94 -11.22 -25.91
CA PHE A 4 -32.45 -12.02 -24.78
C PHE A 4 -31.56 -13.24 -24.49
N ILE A 5 -31.01 -13.82 -25.56
CA ILE A 5 -30.06 -14.93 -25.47
C ILE A 5 -28.74 -14.47 -24.83
N THR A 6 -28.30 -13.22 -25.11
CA THR A 6 -27.04 -12.68 -24.56
C THR A 6 -27.12 -12.39 -23.05
N PHE A 7 -28.29 -11.97 -22.56
CA PHE A 7 -28.52 -11.69 -21.14
C PHE A 7 -28.65 -12.97 -20.30
N PHE A 8 -29.36 -13.97 -20.83
CA PHE A 8 -29.48 -15.28 -20.18
C PHE A 8 -28.14 -16.04 -20.14
N THR A 9 -27.30 -15.89 -21.17
CA THR A 9 -25.92 -16.42 -21.13
C THR A 9 -25.03 -15.68 -20.14
N LEU A 10 -25.23 -14.39 -19.88
CA LEU A 10 -24.44 -13.64 -18.90
C LEU A 10 -24.79 -14.08 -17.46
N ILE A 11 -26.08 -14.29 -17.19
CA ILE A 11 -26.58 -14.79 -15.90
C ILE A 11 -26.10 -16.22 -15.64
N ILE A 12 -26.12 -17.10 -16.63
CA ILE A 12 -25.59 -18.48 -16.50
C ILE A 12 -24.05 -18.46 -16.39
N PHE A 13 -23.36 -17.55 -17.08
CA PHE A 13 -21.90 -17.41 -16.97
C PHE A 13 -21.48 -16.92 -15.58
N THR A 14 -22.22 -15.98 -14.97
CA THR A 14 -22.04 -15.61 -13.56
C THR A 14 -22.44 -16.75 -12.62
N PHE A 15 -23.48 -17.54 -12.94
CA PHE A 15 -23.91 -18.70 -12.17
C PHE A 15 -22.87 -19.83 -12.11
N THR A 16 -22.08 -20.01 -13.18
CA THR A 16 -21.07 -21.08 -13.27
C THR A 16 -19.76 -20.68 -12.59
N LEU A 17 -19.41 -19.39 -12.62
CA LEU A 17 -18.28 -18.81 -11.88
C LEU A 17 -18.56 -18.67 -10.37
N PHE A 18 -19.80 -18.38 -9.99
CA PHE A 18 -20.22 -18.25 -8.59
C PHE A 18 -20.40 -19.63 -7.91
N SER A 19 -20.84 -20.64 -8.66
CA SER A 19 -20.91 -22.04 -8.19
C SER A 19 -19.54 -22.63 -7.83
N GLN A 20 -18.48 -22.24 -8.56
CA GLN A 20 -17.12 -22.66 -8.23
C GLN A 20 -16.50 -21.89 -7.05
N SER A 21 -17.05 -20.74 -6.65
CA SER A 21 -16.57 -19.95 -5.50
C SER A 21 -17.29 -20.30 -4.18
N LEU A 22 -18.24 -21.23 -4.19
CA LEU A 22 -18.94 -21.73 -2.99
C LEU A 22 -18.13 -22.75 -2.17
N PHE A 23 -16.92 -23.07 -2.61
CA PHE A 23 -15.97 -23.91 -1.88
C PHE A 23 -14.88 -23.08 -1.20
N ASP A 24 -15.25 -22.03 -0.48
CA ASP A 24 -14.35 -21.45 0.51
C ASP A 24 -15.07 -21.20 1.83
N ILE A 25 -14.53 -21.86 2.86
CA ILE A 25 -15.15 -22.07 4.16
C ILE A 25 -14.97 -20.81 5.00
N THR A 26 -15.96 -19.93 5.01
CA THR A 26 -16.22 -19.03 6.13
C THR A 26 -17.71 -19.10 6.48
N SER A 27 -17.99 -19.34 7.77
CA SER A 27 -19.30 -19.57 8.40
C SER A 27 -20.43 -20.10 7.49
N ILE A 28 -20.70 -21.41 7.57
CA ILE A 28 -21.84 -22.08 6.92
C ILE A 28 -23.16 -21.29 7.15
N GLU A 29 -23.32 -20.65 8.31
CA GLU A 29 -24.51 -19.87 8.64
C GLU A 29 -24.67 -18.61 7.79
N SER A 30 -23.60 -17.84 7.55
CA SER A 30 -23.69 -16.62 6.72
C SER A 30 -23.96 -16.96 5.25
N ASN A 31 -23.40 -18.06 4.75
CA ASN A 31 -23.64 -18.52 3.38
C ASN A 31 -25.07 -19.04 3.21
N ILE A 32 -25.62 -19.74 4.22
CA ILE A 32 -27.02 -20.17 4.23
C ILE A 32 -27.98 -18.97 4.24
N GLU A 33 -27.71 -17.95 5.05
CA GLU A 33 -28.55 -16.73 5.06
C GLU A 33 -28.47 -15.97 3.72
N ARG A 34 -27.28 -15.91 3.12
CA ARG A 34 -27.09 -15.32 1.79
C ARG A 34 -27.91 -16.08 0.73
N LEU A 35 -27.84 -17.42 0.73
CA LEU A 35 -28.57 -18.28 -0.21
C LEU A 35 -30.09 -18.19 -0.03
N LYS A 36 -30.60 -18.26 1.20
CA LYS A 36 -32.05 -18.14 1.47
C LYS A 36 -32.63 -16.84 0.94
N ALA A 37 -31.96 -15.72 1.24
CA ALA A 37 -32.42 -14.43 0.76
C ALA A 37 -32.03 -14.18 -0.72
N TYR A 38 -31.33 -15.09 -1.42
CA TYR A 38 -31.22 -15.05 -2.88
C TYR A 38 -32.40 -15.78 -3.53
N GLU A 39 -32.77 -16.95 -2.98
CA GLU A 39 -33.94 -17.71 -3.41
C GLU A 39 -35.22 -16.86 -3.32
N GLU A 40 -35.40 -16.13 -2.22
CA GLU A 40 -36.57 -15.24 -2.01
C GLU A 40 -36.67 -14.13 -3.08
N ILE A 41 -35.54 -13.56 -3.54
CA ILE A 41 -35.55 -12.56 -4.62
C ILE A 41 -35.90 -13.20 -5.94
N VAL A 42 -35.32 -14.36 -6.25
CA VAL A 42 -35.58 -15.03 -7.52
C VAL A 42 -37.08 -15.33 -7.63
N GLU A 43 -37.71 -15.71 -6.52
CA GLU A 43 -39.16 -15.86 -6.43
C GLU A 43 -39.88 -14.52 -6.71
N GLN A 44 -39.51 -13.43 -6.04
CA GLN A 44 -40.10 -12.10 -6.27
C GLN A 44 -39.89 -11.56 -7.70
N LEU A 45 -38.73 -11.80 -8.31
CA LEU A 45 -38.42 -11.38 -9.69
C LEU A 45 -39.16 -12.21 -10.74
N ASN A 46 -39.48 -13.47 -10.44
CA ASN A 46 -40.24 -14.35 -11.32
C ASN A 46 -41.73 -13.97 -11.37
N GLU A 47 -42.25 -13.26 -10.37
CA GLU A 47 -43.63 -12.77 -10.34
C GLU A 47 -43.86 -11.48 -11.17
N ILE A 48 -42.79 -10.91 -11.74
CA ILE A 48 -42.81 -9.60 -12.40
C ILE A 48 -42.76 -9.77 -13.95
N GLU A 49 -43.85 -9.44 -14.67
CA GLU A 49 -44.00 -9.57 -16.16
C GLU A 49 -43.80 -8.27 -16.99
N SER A 50 -43.14 -8.36 -18.16
CA SER A 50 -43.01 -7.36 -19.27
C SER A 50 -42.02 -6.18 -19.12
N GLU A 51 -41.77 -5.44 -20.22
CA GLU A 51 -40.65 -4.48 -20.40
C GLU A 51 -40.67 -3.24 -19.48
N GLU A 52 -41.82 -2.76 -19.00
CA GLU A 52 -41.90 -1.68 -17.99
C GLU A 52 -41.46 -2.16 -16.59
N ASN A 53 -41.46 -3.48 -16.43
CA ASN A 53 -41.15 -4.20 -15.21
C ASN A 53 -39.65 -4.50 -15.09
N ASP A 54 -38.86 -4.38 -16.17
CA ASP A 54 -37.40 -4.53 -16.13
C ASP A 54 -36.70 -3.41 -15.34
N LEU A 55 -37.22 -2.17 -15.41
CA LEU A 55 -36.71 -1.06 -14.59
C LEU A 55 -37.05 -1.24 -13.10
N LYS A 56 -38.22 -1.82 -12.79
CA LYS A 56 -38.59 -2.19 -11.42
C LYS A 56 -37.76 -3.36 -10.90
N LYS A 57 -37.44 -4.33 -11.76
CA LYS A 57 -36.48 -5.39 -11.43
C LYS A 57 -35.11 -4.80 -11.12
N LEU A 58 -34.67 -3.80 -11.88
CA LEU A 58 -33.38 -3.13 -11.66
C LEU A 58 -33.37 -2.31 -10.36
N ASP A 59 -34.40 -1.53 -10.07
CA ASP A 59 -34.54 -0.77 -8.81
C ASP A 59 -34.63 -1.70 -7.59
N LEU A 60 -35.34 -2.83 -7.72
CA LEU A 60 -35.40 -3.86 -6.68
C LEU A 60 -34.05 -4.54 -6.50
N TYR A 61 -33.33 -4.79 -7.59
CA TYR A 61 -31.97 -5.33 -7.57
C TYR A 61 -31.01 -4.35 -6.90
N ASP A 62 -31.02 -3.07 -7.26
CA ASP A 62 -30.17 -2.02 -6.69
C ASP A 62 -30.49 -1.82 -5.20
N LYS A 63 -31.77 -1.75 -4.82
CA LYS A 63 -32.19 -1.60 -3.42
C LYS A 63 -31.80 -2.81 -2.57
N PHE A 64 -31.90 -4.02 -3.13
CA PHE A 64 -31.48 -5.24 -2.46
C PHE A 64 -29.95 -5.35 -2.38
N PHE A 65 -29.26 -5.01 -3.48
CA PHE A 65 -27.81 -4.96 -3.56
C PHE A 65 -27.30 -3.99 -2.48
N GLU A 66 -27.89 -2.80 -2.36
CA GLU A 66 -27.66 -1.87 -1.26
C GLU A 66 -27.97 -2.51 0.11
N GLU A 67 -29.19 -3.00 0.37
CA GLU A 67 -29.59 -3.52 1.70
C GLU A 67 -28.78 -4.75 2.18
N LYS A 68 -28.30 -5.60 1.25
CA LYS A 68 -27.63 -6.85 1.59
C LYS A 68 -26.11 -6.83 1.38
N LEU A 69 -25.57 -5.99 0.49
CA LEU A 69 -24.13 -5.68 0.53
C LEU A 69 -23.77 -4.74 1.68
N LEU A 70 -24.69 -3.90 2.17
CA LEU A 70 -24.45 -3.08 3.36
C LEU A 70 -24.35 -3.88 4.66
N LYS A 71 -24.64 -5.19 4.64
CA LYS A 71 -24.21 -6.10 5.71
C LYS A 71 -22.80 -6.62 5.46
N ILE A 72 -21.87 -5.73 5.16
CA ILE A 72 -20.46 -6.03 5.38
C ILE A 72 -20.33 -6.27 6.89
N PRO A 73 -19.77 -7.39 7.36
CA PRO A 73 -19.63 -7.67 8.80
C PRO A 73 -18.67 -6.70 9.52
N ILE A 74 -18.25 -5.62 8.87
CA ILE A 74 -17.30 -4.64 9.38
C ILE A 74 -17.88 -3.23 9.22
N SER A 75 -17.64 -2.40 10.23
CA SER A 75 -18.02 -0.99 10.21
C SER A 75 -16.91 -0.18 9.54
N LEU A 76 -17.24 0.49 8.43
CA LEU A 76 -16.31 1.31 7.68
C LEU A 76 -16.70 2.77 7.74
N GLU A 77 -15.72 3.62 8.01
CA GLU A 77 -15.82 5.07 7.91
C GLU A 77 -15.17 5.51 6.59
N LYS A 78 -15.80 6.41 5.84
CA LYS A 78 -15.27 6.86 4.54
C LYS A 78 -14.41 8.11 4.74
N GLY A 79 -13.26 8.18 4.09
CA GLY A 79 -12.40 9.37 4.14
C GLY A 79 -11.59 9.60 2.86
N VAL A 80 -11.03 10.80 2.73
CA VAL A 80 -10.15 11.17 1.61
C VAL A 80 -8.74 11.43 2.13
N VAL A 81 -7.74 10.80 1.52
CA VAL A 81 -6.35 10.99 1.92
C VAL A 81 -5.85 12.33 1.41
N THR A 82 -5.55 13.25 2.32
CA THR A 82 -5.13 14.62 2.00
C THR A 82 -3.61 14.77 1.99
N ARG A 83 -2.90 13.92 2.74
CA ARG A 83 -1.44 13.94 2.81
C ARG A 83 -0.88 12.58 3.21
N VAL A 84 0.27 12.21 2.66
CA VAL A 84 1.06 11.07 3.10
C VAL A 84 2.24 11.59 3.94
N ILE A 85 2.38 11.08 5.17
CA ILE A 85 3.46 11.46 6.09
C ILE A 85 4.60 10.45 5.98
N ASP A 86 4.26 9.16 6.06
CA ASP A 86 5.18 8.03 5.92
C ASP A 86 4.46 6.85 5.22
N GLY A 87 5.13 5.72 5.01
CA GLY A 87 4.55 4.54 4.38
C GLY A 87 3.35 3.95 5.13
N ASP A 88 3.26 4.17 6.43
CA ASP A 88 2.17 3.64 7.27
C ASP A 88 1.34 4.72 8.00
N THR A 89 1.59 5.99 7.68
CA THR A 89 0.99 7.13 8.36
C THR A 89 0.54 8.19 7.35
N VAL A 90 -0.74 8.57 7.40
CA VAL A 90 -1.37 9.53 6.49
C VAL A 90 -2.27 10.51 7.25
N GLU A 91 -2.64 11.62 6.60
CA GLU A 91 -3.72 12.50 7.04
C GLU A 91 -4.95 12.23 6.17
N ILE A 92 -6.09 11.98 6.81
CA ILE A 92 -7.35 11.64 6.17
C ILE A 92 -8.41 12.64 6.61
N GLU A 93 -9.10 13.22 5.63
CA GLU A 93 -10.28 14.03 5.87
C GLU A 93 -11.52 13.15 5.98
N ILE A 94 -12.22 13.27 7.10
CA ILE A 94 -13.46 12.57 7.42
C ILE A 94 -14.44 13.63 7.93
N ASP A 95 -15.61 13.74 7.29
CA ASP A 95 -16.65 14.74 7.62
C ASP A 95 -16.10 16.17 7.79
N GLY A 96 -15.18 16.58 6.92
CA GLY A 96 -14.58 17.91 6.91
C GLY A 96 -13.51 18.16 8.00
N LYS A 97 -13.09 17.11 8.72
CA LYS A 97 -12.02 17.17 9.72
C LYS A 97 -10.85 16.29 9.30
N ILE A 98 -9.63 16.80 9.50
CA ILE A 98 -8.40 16.06 9.16
C ILE A 98 -7.89 15.33 10.40
N TYR A 99 -7.68 14.02 10.25
CA TYR A 99 -7.13 13.15 11.27
C TYR A 99 -5.82 12.54 10.78
N LYS A 100 -4.80 12.48 11.65
CA LYS A 100 -3.64 11.63 11.42
C LYS A 100 -4.02 10.20 11.71
N THR A 101 -3.69 9.28 10.81
CA THR A 101 -4.07 7.88 10.88
C THR A 101 -2.84 7.00 10.72
N ARG A 102 -2.63 6.08 11.66
CA ARG A 102 -1.57 5.07 11.67
C ARG A 102 -2.17 3.71 11.31
N PHE A 103 -1.53 3.01 10.37
CA PHE A 103 -2.00 1.73 9.88
C PHE A 103 -1.77 0.62 10.91
N ILE A 104 -2.82 -0.10 11.28
CA ILE A 104 -2.74 -1.18 12.27
C ILE A 104 -1.95 -2.37 11.70
N GLY A 105 -1.15 -3.02 12.56
CA GLY A 105 -0.55 -4.33 12.29
C GLY A 105 0.69 -4.31 11.41
N ILE A 106 1.14 -3.13 10.95
CA ILE A 106 2.28 -2.99 10.06
C ILE A 106 3.19 -1.84 10.48
N ASP A 107 4.46 -1.92 10.14
CA ASP A 107 5.46 -0.86 10.34
C ASP A 107 6.33 -0.73 9.09
N THR A 108 6.36 0.47 8.52
CA THR A 108 7.24 0.78 7.39
C THR A 108 8.55 1.36 7.90
N PRO A 109 9.70 1.11 7.23
CA PRO A 109 10.95 1.75 7.61
C PRO A 109 10.79 3.26 7.56
N GLU A 110 11.32 3.94 8.57
CA GLU A 110 11.14 5.38 8.70
C GLU A 110 11.71 6.14 7.48
N SER A 111 10.95 7.11 6.97
CA SER A 111 11.35 7.91 5.80
C SER A 111 11.56 9.40 6.11
N THR A 112 11.28 9.82 7.35
CA THR A 112 11.25 11.23 7.74
C THR A 112 12.44 11.66 8.61
N THR A 113 12.40 11.36 9.91
CA THR A 113 13.38 11.84 10.90
C THR A 113 14.63 10.96 10.94
N LYS A 114 14.42 9.67 10.71
CA LYS A 114 15.45 8.66 10.48
C LYS A 114 15.15 8.10 9.08
N ILE A 115 16.14 8.11 8.20
CA ILE A 115 15.97 7.50 6.88
C ILE A 115 16.49 6.08 6.99
N GLU A 116 15.57 5.13 7.07
CA GLU A 116 15.89 3.70 7.05
C GLU A 116 15.91 3.19 5.62
N PRO A 117 16.72 2.15 5.32
CA PRO A 117 16.71 1.51 4.01
C PRO A 117 15.28 1.11 3.64
N PHE A 118 14.87 1.48 2.43
CA PHE A 118 13.54 1.20 1.86
C PHE A 118 12.36 2.05 2.38
N GLY A 119 12.60 3.00 3.31
CA GLY A 119 11.53 3.85 3.85
C GLY A 119 10.97 4.83 2.82
N LEU A 120 11.82 5.42 1.98
CA LEU A 120 11.38 6.34 0.93
C LEU A 120 10.51 5.62 -0.12
N GLU A 121 10.88 4.38 -0.46
CA GLU A 121 10.15 3.53 -1.39
C GLU A 121 8.75 3.21 -0.86
N ALA A 122 8.62 2.88 0.43
CA ALA A 122 7.33 2.65 1.09
C ALA A 122 6.45 3.91 1.11
N SER A 123 7.02 5.08 1.43
CA SER A 123 6.28 6.35 1.43
C SER A 123 5.87 6.79 0.02
N LEU A 124 6.71 6.62 -1.00
CA LEU A 124 6.38 6.90 -2.40
C LEU A 124 5.28 5.96 -2.93
N PHE A 125 5.34 4.67 -2.59
CA PHE A 125 4.29 3.72 -2.92
C PHE A 125 2.96 4.15 -2.31
N THR A 126 2.95 4.49 -1.02
CA THR A 126 1.75 4.99 -0.33
C THR A 126 1.23 6.28 -0.92
N THR A 127 2.12 7.21 -1.27
CA THR A 127 1.75 8.47 -1.95
C THR A 127 1.06 8.19 -3.28
N LYS A 128 1.64 7.33 -4.12
CA LYS A 128 1.07 6.98 -5.42
C LYS A 128 -0.29 6.29 -5.28
N GLU A 129 -0.40 5.38 -4.32
CA GLU A 129 -1.60 4.55 -4.19
C GLU A 129 -2.74 5.23 -3.42
N LEU A 130 -2.45 6.19 -2.54
CA LEU A 130 -3.47 6.77 -1.66
C LEU A 130 -3.73 8.27 -1.87
N LEU A 131 -2.75 9.08 -2.27
CA LEU A 131 -2.91 10.55 -2.24
C LEU A 131 -4.09 11.03 -3.10
N GLY A 132 -5.00 11.79 -2.49
CA GLY A 132 -6.20 12.32 -3.13
C GLY A 132 -7.30 11.28 -3.38
N LYS A 133 -7.09 10.01 -3.01
CA LYS A 133 -8.07 8.94 -3.20
C LYS A 133 -8.99 8.82 -1.98
N THR A 134 -10.19 8.31 -2.24
CA THR A 134 -11.12 7.86 -1.20
C THR A 134 -10.65 6.51 -0.67
N VAL A 135 -10.69 6.36 0.65
CA VAL A 135 -10.40 5.10 1.36
C VAL A 135 -11.51 4.82 2.38
N TYR A 136 -11.58 3.57 2.82
CA TYR A 136 -12.52 3.11 3.82
C TYR A 136 -11.72 2.63 5.04
N LEU A 137 -12.00 3.26 6.17
CA LEU A 137 -11.26 3.07 7.40
C LEU A 137 -12.03 2.10 8.29
N GLU A 138 -11.37 1.03 8.68
CA GLU A 138 -11.90 0.08 9.65
C GLU A 138 -11.15 0.24 10.96
N LYS A 139 -11.89 0.42 12.05
CA LYS A 139 -11.33 0.35 13.39
C LYS A 139 -11.34 -1.10 13.89
N ASP A 140 -10.28 -1.48 14.59
CA ASP A 140 -10.31 -2.67 15.43
C ASP A 140 -10.89 -2.31 16.81
N VAL A 141 -10.12 -2.46 17.89
CA VAL A 141 -10.58 -2.18 19.25
C VAL A 141 -10.22 -0.76 19.67
N SER A 142 -8.97 -0.35 19.45
CA SER A 142 -8.45 0.94 19.89
C SER A 142 -8.82 2.07 18.90
N GLU A 143 -9.22 3.21 19.45
CA GLU A 143 -9.56 4.39 18.65
C GLU A 143 -8.30 5.13 18.18
N THR A 144 -7.41 5.43 19.12
CA THR A 144 -6.18 6.17 18.90
C THR A 144 -5.00 5.57 19.65
N ASP A 145 -3.80 5.83 19.17
CA ASP A 145 -2.58 5.60 19.94
C ASP A 145 -2.31 6.68 20.99
N ARG A 146 -1.20 6.54 21.72
CA ARG A 146 -0.74 7.51 22.74
C ARG A 146 -0.40 8.91 22.21
N TYR A 147 -0.28 9.07 20.89
CA TYR A 147 0.02 10.34 20.22
C TYR A 147 -1.23 10.97 19.60
N GLY A 148 -2.41 10.35 19.78
CA GLY A 148 -3.68 10.83 19.24
C GLY A 148 -3.87 10.55 17.75
N ARG A 149 -3.08 9.64 17.15
CA ARG A 149 -3.31 9.18 15.77
C ARG A 149 -4.42 8.14 15.79
N LEU A 150 -5.38 8.23 14.86
CA LEU A 150 -6.38 7.18 14.67
C LEU A 150 -5.67 5.88 14.30
N LEU A 151 -6.13 4.77 14.87
CA LEU A 151 -5.68 3.43 14.52
C LEU A 151 -6.71 2.81 13.59
N ARG A 152 -6.29 2.50 12.35
CA ARG A 152 -7.19 1.96 11.32
C ARG A 152 -6.51 0.92 10.43
N TYR A 153 -7.29 -0.05 9.96
CA TYR A 153 -7.01 -0.75 8.70
C TYR A 153 -7.56 0.09 7.55
N ILE A 154 -6.79 0.19 6.46
CA ILE A 154 -7.15 0.99 5.30
C ILE A 154 -7.56 0.08 4.16
N TRP A 155 -8.80 0.22 3.72
CA TRP A 155 -9.36 -0.45 2.58
C TRP A 155 -9.45 0.52 1.39
N LEU A 156 -8.97 0.08 0.23
CA LEU A 156 -9.09 0.82 -1.04
C LEU A 156 -10.52 0.80 -1.57
N GLU A 157 -11.23 -0.30 -1.30
CA GLU A 157 -12.63 -0.52 -1.63
C GLU A 157 -13.28 -1.33 -0.49
N PRO A 158 -14.59 -1.17 -0.23
CA PRO A 158 -15.27 -1.98 0.77
C PRO A 158 -15.21 -3.47 0.37
N PRO A 159 -14.80 -4.37 1.26
CA PRO A 159 -14.81 -5.79 0.96
C PRO A 159 -16.23 -6.35 1.00
N ASN A 160 -16.54 -7.31 0.14
CA ASN A 160 -17.83 -7.99 0.20
C ASN A 160 -17.89 -9.04 1.33
N GLU A 161 -16.72 -9.60 1.64
CA GLU A 161 -16.48 -10.64 2.64
C GLU A 161 -15.06 -10.50 3.20
N ILE A 162 -14.85 -11.02 4.39
CA ILE A 162 -13.51 -11.12 4.98
C ILE A 162 -12.92 -12.47 4.61
N ASN A 163 -12.08 -12.47 3.58
CA ASN A 163 -11.32 -13.63 3.12
C ASN A 163 -9.96 -13.19 2.57
N ASP A 164 -9.09 -14.16 2.28
CA ASP A 164 -7.72 -13.90 1.81
C ASP A 164 -7.67 -13.02 0.57
N LEU A 165 -8.51 -13.31 -0.43
CA LEU A 165 -8.53 -12.61 -1.71
C LEU A 165 -8.89 -11.13 -1.54
N GLU A 166 -9.94 -10.84 -0.78
CA GLU A 166 -10.40 -9.48 -0.51
C GLU A 166 -9.37 -8.68 0.31
N ILE A 167 -8.82 -9.28 1.38
CA ILE A 167 -7.80 -8.61 2.20
C ILE A 167 -6.55 -8.31 1.36
N ARG A 168 -6.01 -9.30 0.64
CA ARG A 168 -4.75 -9.14 -0.08
C ARG A 168 -4.81 -8.15 -1.24
N THR A 169 -6.00 -7.96 -1.83
CA THR A 169 -6.18 -7.10 -3.01
C THR A 169 -6.72 -5.72 -2.67
N LYS A 170 -7.49 -5.58 -1.59
CA LYS A 170 -8.16 -4.32 -1.25
C LYS A 170 -7.69 -3.69 0.06
N MET A 171 -7.09 -4.44 0.99
CA MET A 171 -6.56 -3.85 2.21
C MET A 171 -5.13 -3.34 1.97
N PHE A 172 -4.94 -2.03 2.05
CA PHE A 172 -3.66 -1.40 1.80
C PHE A 172 -2.57 -1.85 2.77
N ASN A 173 -2.92 -2.14 4.03
CA ASN A 173 -2.01 -2.72 5.01
C ASN A 173 -1.40 -4.05 4.52
N ALA A 174 -2.26 -4.93 3.97
CA ALA A 174 -1.83 -6.21 3.40
C ALA A 174 -0.98 -6.03 2.13
N ILE A 175 -1.37 -5.08 1.27
CA ILE A 175 -0.62 -4.77 0.04
C ILE A 175 0.81 -4.31 0.38
N LEU A 176 1.00 -3.51 1.44
CA LEU A 176 2.34 -3.10 1.89
C LEU A 176 3.18 -4.29 2.34
N LEU A 177 2.59 -5.25 3.07
CA LEU A 177 3.29 -6.48 3.48
C LEU A 177 3.68 -7.34 2.27
N LEU A 178 2.74 -7.60 1.36
CA LEU A 178 2.94 -8.45 0.18
C LEU A 178 4.02 -7.95 -0.76
N ASN A 179 4.18 -6.63 -0.87
CA ASN A 179 5.22 -6.02 -1.70
C ASN A 179 6.53 -5.78 -0.93
N GLY A 180 6.60 -6.20 0.34
CA GLY A 180 7.78 -6.04 1.18
C GLY A 180 8.08 -4.58 1.56
N PHE A 181 7.09 -3.70 1.57
CA PHE A 181 7.25 -2.30 2.00
C PHE A 181 7.15 -2.14 3.52
N ALA A 182 6.53 -3.10 4.21
CA ALA A 182 6.33 -3.07 5.65
C ALA A 182 6.72 -4.40 6.32
N LYS A 183 6.95 -4.36 7.63
CA LYS A 183 7.03 -5.53 8.51
C LYS A 183 5.76 -5.63 9.34
N ILE A 184 5.45 -6.84 9.82
CA ILE A 184 4.37 -7.03 10.78
C ILE A 184 4.72 -6.34 12.12
N SER A 185 3.76 -5.60 12.67
CA SER A 185 3.89 -4.88 13.93
C SER A 185 2.53 -4.80 14.60
N THR A 186 2.16 -5.88 15.29
CA THR A 186 0.87 -6.07 15.95
C THR A 186 1.03 -5.93 17.47
N PHE A 187 0.06 -5.28 18.11
CA PHE A 187 0.01 -5.13 19.56
C PHE A 187 -1.44 -5.34 20.01
N PRO A 188 -1.72 -6.26 20.96
CA PRO A 188 -3.05 -6.39 21.52
C PRO A 188 -3.57 -5.06 22.09
N PRO A 189 -4.85 -4.74 21.92
CA PRO A 189 -5.93 -5.59 21.39
C PRO A 189 -6.08 -5.59 19.86
N ASP A 190 -5.28 -4.82 19.12
CA ASP A 190 -5.49 -4.57 17.69
C ASP A 190 -4.80 -5.63 16.80
N VAL A 191 -5.41 -6.82 16.73
CA VAL A 191 -4.83 -8.02 16.10
C VAL A 191 -5.78 -8.72 15.12
N LYS A 192 -6.90 -8.08 14.72
CA LYS A 192 -7.97 -8.70 13.90
C LYS A 192 -7.49 -9.46 12.65
N TYR A 193 -6.47 -8.96 11.96
CA TYR A 193 -5.95 -9.55 10.72
C TYR A 193 -4.54 -10.15 10.84
N GLU A 194 -4.06 -10.39 12.06
CA GLU A 194 -2.68 -10.85 12.33
C GLU A 194 -2.31 -12.13 11.57
N GLU A 195 -3.20 -13.13 11.53
CA GLU A 195 -2.93 -14.42 10.86
C GLU A 195 -2.71 -14.24 9.34
N TYR A 196 -3.49 -13.38 8.69
CA TYR A 196 -3.31 -13.02 7.29
C TYR A 196 -1.99 -12.26 7.09
N PHE A 197 -1.69 -11.30 7.96
CA PHE A 197 -0.48 -10.49 7.87
C PHE A 197 0.80 -11.30 8.05
N LEU A 198 0.80 -12.31 8.94
CA LEU A 198 1.89 -13.27 9.07
C LEU A 198 2.14 -14.03 7.76
N THR A 199 1.06 -14.48 7.10
CA THR A 199 1.13 -15.17 5.81
C THR A 199 1.71 -14.26 4.73
N TYR A 200 1.21 -13.03 4.60
CA TYR A 200 1.68 -12.08 3.59
C TYR A 200 3.13 -11.62 3.80
N SER A 201 3.53 -11.41 5.06
CA SER A 201 4.90 -11.09 5.38
C SER A 201 5.84 -12.23 5.00
N LYS A 202 5.42 -13.48 5.23
CA LYS A 202 6.16 -14.67 4.82
C LYS A 202 6.24 -14.81 3.30
N GLU A 203 5.14 -14.61 2.57
CA GLU A 203 5.16 -14.62 1.10
C GLU A 203 6.16 -13.60 0.54
N ALA A 204 6.19 -12.39 1.08
CA ALA A 204 7.14 -11.36 0.65
C ALA A 204 8.59 -11.75 0.97
N GLN A 205 8.83 -12.43 2.10
CA GLN A 205 10.14 -12.97 2.48
C GLN A 205 10.59 -14.06 1.51
N ASP A 206 9.76 -15.07 1.29
CA ASP A 206 10.06 -16.23 0.44
C ASP A 206 10.32 -15.82 -1.03
N ASN A 207 9.71 -14.71 -1.48
CA ASN A 207 9.91 -14.15 -2.81
C ASN A 207 10.96 -13.02 -2.88
N ASN A 208 11.68 -12.74 -1.78
CA ASN A 208 12.69 -11.69 -1.71
C ASN A 208 12.17 -10.32 -2.20
N LEU A 209 10.97 -9.93 -1.79
CA LEU A 209 10.36 -8.67 -2.19
C LEU A 209 10.75 -7.52 -1.24
N GLY A 210 10.98 -6.33 -1.81
CA GLY A 210 11.24 -5.11 -1.06
C GLY A 210 12.33 -5.23 0.01
N LEU A 211 11.94 -5.08 1.28
CA LEU A 211 12.80 -5.21 2.45
C LEU A 211 13.60 -6.51 2.50
N TRP A 212 13.05 -7.60 1.97
CA TRP A 212 13.61 -8.94 2.08
C TRP A 212 14.72 -9.19 1.04
N ALA A 213 14.61 -8.59 -0.16
CA ALA A 213 15.71 -8.54 -1.13
C ALA A 213 16.93 -7.77 -0.59
N LEU A 214 16.70 -6.73 0.21
CA LEU A 214 17.78 -5.98 0.85
C LEU A 214 18.48 -6.80 1.94
N SER A 215 17.74 -7.59 2.72
CA SER A 215 18.35 -8.46 3.72
C SER A 215 19.23 -9.53 3.09
N GLU A 216 18.79 -10.17 2.00
CA GLU A 216 19.61 -11.15 1.28
C GLU A 216 20.86 -10.52 0.66
N LYS A 217 20.76 -9.31 0.12
CA LYS A 217 21.91 -8.58 -0.41
C LYS A 217 22.92 -8.26 0.69
N LEU A 218 22.46 -7.83 1.87
CA LEU A 218 23.32 -7.58 3.02
C LEU A 218 23.92 -8.87 3.61
N THR A 219 23.22 -10.00 3.57
CA THR A 219 23.73 -11.30 4.05
C THR A 219 24.63 -12.00 3.04
N SER A 220 24.39 -11.84 1.74
CA SER A 220 25.27 -12.33 0.66
C SER A 220 26.54 -11.50 0.56
N ASP A 221 26.44 -10.19 0.76
CA ASP A 221 27.62 -9.35 1.02
C ASP A 221 28.31 -9.84 2.32
N ALA A 222 27.62 -10.06 3.43
CA ALA A 222 28.27 -10.56 4.65
C ALA A 222 28.92 -11.97 4.53
N THR A 223 28.37 -12.88 3.71
CA THR A 223 28.95 -14.23 3.48
C THR A 223 30.08 -14.23 2.45
N ASN A 224 30.04 -13.34 1.45
CA ASN A 224 31.19 -13.10 0.56
C ASN A 224 32.37 -12.42 1.28
N PHE A 225 32.12 -11.78 2.42
CA PHE A 225 33.16 -11.20 3.28
C PHE A 225 33.77 -12.18 4.29
N ALA A 226 33.19 -13.37 4.51
CA ALA A 226 33.73 -14.36 5.44
C ALA A 226 34.92 -15.17 4.88
N THR A 227 35.26 -15.00 3.60
CA THR A 227 36.40 -15.72 2.95
C THR A 227 37.57 -14.80 2.58
N LEU A 228 37.51 -13.51 2.90
CA LEU A 228 38.63 -12.59 2.69
C LEU A 228 39.01 -11.96 4.02
N THR A 229 40.01 -12.56 4.66
CA THR A 229 40.79 -11.90 5.69
C THR A 229 41.29 -10.55 5.18
N ASP A 230 41.07 -9.53 6.01
CA ASP A 230 41.85 -8.30 6.17
C ASP A 230 41.31 -7.00 5.51
N THR A 231 41.23 -5.96 6.35
CA THR A 231 40.97 -4.51 6.12
C THR A 231 39.56 -3.97 5.75
N SER A 232 38.88 -3.48 6.80
CA SER A 232 38.00 -2.29 6.96
C SER A 232 37.48 -1.42 5.78
N THR A 233 36.25 -0.89 5.99
CA THR A 233 35.54 0.35 5.52
C THR A 233 34.37 0.25 4.48
N PRO A 234 33.31 1.10 4.61
CA PRO A 234 31.93 0.86 4.16
C PRO A 234 31.58 1.55 2.82
N THR A 235 30.82 0.86 1.97
CA THR A 235 30.46 1.28 0.61
C THR A 235 29.42 2.41 0.58
N GLN A 236 29.80 3.54 -0.02
CA GLN A 236 28.96 4.72 -0.21
C GLN A 236 28.18 4.74 -1.52
N LYS A 237 27.04 5.44 -1.51
CA LYS A 237 26.21 5.69 -2.69
C LYS A 237 27.00 6.49 -3.74
N VAL A 238 27.09 5.90 -4.94
CA VAL A 238 27.81 6.45 -6.11
C VAL A 238 26.81 7.09 -7.08
N TYR A 239 27.13 8.28 -7.56
CA TYR A 239 26.35 9.11 -8.47
C TYR A 239 27.13 9.26 -9.78
N VAL A 240 26.80 8.43 -10.78
CA VAL A 240 27.47 8.40 -12.09
C VAL A 240 26.46 8.32 -13.24
N ASP A 241 26.85 8.82 -14.42
CA ASP A 241 26.09 8.69 -15.66
C ASP A 241 26.25 7.29 -16.30
N THR A 242 25.63 7.09 -17.48
CA THR A 242 25.69 5.83 -18.23
C THR A 242 27.10 5.45 -18.70
N GLU A 243 28.05 6.38 -18.68
CA GLU A 243 29.47 6.16 -19.02
C GLU A 243 30.36 6.06 -17.76
N GLY A 244 29.77 6.13 -16.56
CA GLY A 244 30.51 6.05 -15.29
C GLY A 244 31.19 7.35 -14.86
N LYS A 245 30.86 8.50 -15.47
CA LYS A 245 31.36 9.83 -15.07
C LYS A 245 30.55 10.37 -13.90
N GLY A 246 31.22 11.06 -12.97
CA GLY A 246 30.59 11.57 -11.75
C GLY A 246 29.51 12.61 -12.01
N LEU A 247 28.42 12.55 -11.25
CA LEU A 247 27.27 13.45 -11.38
C LEU A 247 27.19 14.50 -10.25
N ILE A 248 28.03 14.45 -9.22
CA ILE A 248 28.00 15.49 -8.18
C ILE A 248 28.82 16.68 -8.66
N LYS A 249 28.21 17.86 -8.72
CA LYS A 249 28.84 19.11 -9.19
C LYS A 249 29.53 19.83 -8.03
N GLY A 250 30.84 19.96 -8.06
CA GLY A 250 31.62 20.78 -7.12
C GLY A 250 31.98 22.13 -7.71
N ASN A 251 31.62 23.22 -7.04
CA ASN A 251 32.00 24.57 -7.44
C ASN A 251 32.75 25.39 -6.38
N ILE A 252 33.57 26.34 -6.82
CA ILE A 252 34.33 27.27 -5.97
C ILE A 252 33.93 28.71 -6.29
N ASN A 253 33.28 29.40 -5.35
CA ASN A 253 32.84 30.78 -5.59
C ASN A 253 34.00 31.80 -5.49
N SER A 254 33.75 33.06 -5.85
CA SER A 254 34.76 34.14 -5.81
C SER A 254 35.32 34.45 -4.41
N LYS A 255 34.66 33.97 -3.35
CA LYS A 255 35.13 34.06 -1.95
C LYS A 255 35.93 32.83 -1.52
N GLY A 256 36.18 31.88 -2.43
CA GLY A 256 36.91 30.65 -2.18
C GLY A 256 36.08 29.56 -1.48
N GLU A 257 34.76 29.71 -1.36
CA GLU A 257 33.93 28.67 -0.75
C GLU A 257 33.71 27.50 -1.70
N LYS A 258 34.02 26.29 -1.23
CA LYS A 258 33.84 25.02 -1.94
C LYS A 258 32.48 24.41 -1.62
N ILE A 259 31.60 24.30 -2.60
CA ILE A 259 30.24 23.79 -2.43
C ILE A 259 29.98 22.65 -3.41
N TYR A 260 29.36 21.56 -2.97
CA TYR A 260 28.90 20.52 -3.89
C TYR A 260 27.37 20.47 -3.97
N HIS A 261 26.90 20.17 -5.17
CA HIS A 261 25.49 20.11 -5.54
C HIS A 261 25.15 18.70 -5.99
N MET A 262 24.12 18.14 -5.37
CA MET A 262 23.61 16.80 -5.67
C MET A 262 22.67 16.84 -6.88
N PRO A 263 22.66 15.82 -7.75
CA PRO A 263 21.65 15.67 -8.79
C PRO A 263 20.24 15.81 -8.22
N GLY A 264 19.42 16.66 -8.85
CA GLY A 264 18.05 16.99 -8.38
C GLY A 264 17.98 18.03 -7.26
N GLY A 265 19.12 18.59 -6.81
CA GLY A 265 19.14 19.69 -5.84
C GLY A 265 18.70 21.03 -6.46
N LEU A 266 18.19 21.95 -5.62
CA LEU A 266 17.59 23.23 -6.05
C LEU A 266 18.47 24.05 -7.00
N TYR A 267 19.78 24.08 -6.75
CA TYR A 267 20.75 24.85 -7.54
C TYR A 267 21.57 23.99 -8.51
N TYR A 268 21.26 22.69 -8.62
CA TYR A 268 22.09 21.74 -9.36
C TYR A 268 22.16 22.05 -10.86
N GLU A 269 21.03 22.36 -11.49
CA GLU A 269 20.97 22.67 -12.93
C GLU A 269 21.67 24.00 -13.26
N GLN A 270 21.64 24.97 -12.34
CA GLN A 270 22.21 26.30 -12.52
C GLN A 270 23.71 26.36 -12.20
N THR A 271 24.25 25.32 -11.56
CA THR A 271 25.66 25.28 -11.16
C THR A 271 26.52 24.83 -12.33
N ILE A 272 27.53 25.63 -12.65
CA ILE A 272 28.64 25.27 -13.52
C ILE A 272 29.73 24.68 -12.62
N PRO A 273 30.07 23.38 -12.75
CA PRO A 273 31.06 22.74 -11.90
C PRO A 273 32.48 22.98 -12.39
N GLU A 274 33.40 23.25 -11.47
CA GLU A 274 34.84 23.14 -11.73
C GLU A 274 35.35 21.69 -11.54
N ILE A 275 34.67 20.89 -10.69
CA ILE A 275 35.04 19.50 -10.40
C ILE A 275 33.78 18.63 -10.35
N TRP A 276 33.90 17.38 -10.80
CA TRP A 276 32.84 16.37 -10.68
C TRP A 276 33.25 15.27 -9.71
N PHE A 277 32.33 14.87 -8.84
CA PHE A 277 32.52 13.79 -7.87
C PHE A 277 31.55 12.64 -8.13
N LYS A 278 31.98 11.43 -7.76
CA LYS A 278 31.16 10.23 -7.83
C LYS A 278 30.46 9.96 -6.50
N THR A 279 31.00 10.41 -5.37
CA THR A 279 30.34 10.25 -4.05
C THR A 279 30.35 11.54 -3.25
N GLU A 280 29.44 11.65 -2.27
CA GLU A 280 29.42 12.80 -1.36
C GLU A 280 30.68 12.87 -0.50
N GLN A 281 31.29 11.73 -0.11
CA GLN A 281 32.55 11.76 0.65
C GLN A 281 33.73 12.18 -0.20
N GLU A 282 33.77 11.85 -1.48
CA GLU A 282 34.81 12.36 -2.37
C GLU A 282 34.76 13.89 -2.39
N ALA A 283 33.55 14.46 -2.51
CA ALA A 283 33.33 15.90 -2.43
C ALA A 283 33.72 16.47 -1.05
N GLN A 284 33.26 15.85 0.04
CA GLN A 284 33.53 16.30 1.42
C GLN A 284 35.02 16.19 1.78
N SER A 285 35.70 15.13 1.34
CA SER A 285 37.13 14.90 1.57
C SER A 285 37.98 15.88 0.75
N ALA A 286 37.48 16.33 -0.42
CA ALA A 286 38.07 17.42 -1.18
C ALA A 286 37.81 18.82 -0.58
N GLY A 287 37.10 18.87 0.56
CA GLY A 287 36.79 20.08 1.32
C GLY A 287 35.54 20.82 0.83
N PHE A 288 34.68 20.19 0.04
CA PHE A 288 33.42 20.78 -0.41
C PHE A 288 32.32 20.51 0.61
N ARG A 289 31.58 21.55 0.99
CA ARG A 289 30.38 21.41 1.84
C ARG A 289 29.13 21.25 0.97
N LYS A 290 28.11 20.55 1.49
CA LYS A 290 26.83 20.37 0.78
C LYS A 290 26.15 21.73 0.55
N SER A 291 25.59 21.93 -0.65
CA SER A 291 24.71 23.08 -0.92
C SER A 291 23.54 23.05 0.07
N LYS A 292 23.30 24.20 0.73
CA LYS A 292 22.11 24.38 1.55
C LYS A 292 20.90 24.54 0.63
N LYS A 293 19.73 24.06 1.07
CA LYS A 293 18.45 24.40 0.45
C LYS A 293 18.22 25.90 0.56
#